data_AF-A0A843G593-F1
#
_entry.id   AF-A0A843G593-F1
#
_cell.length_a   1.000
_cell.length_b   1.000
_cell.length_c   1.000
_cell.angle_alpha   90.00
_cell.angle_beta   90.00
_cell.angle_gamma   90.00
#
_symmetry.space_group_name_H-M   'P 1'
#
loop_
_entity.id
_entity.type
_entity.pdbx_description
1 polymer ?
#
loop_
_entity_poly.entity_id
_entity_poly.type
_entity_poly.pdbx_seq_one_letter_code
_entity_poly.pdbx_strand_id
1 'polypeptide(L)'
;LTTSSPGKHGAAKARLEAVGIFDGQKRSLVKPVDTKVEVPILDKRIGQILAVMGDQVQIMDLETFETFELPIPAEFDEEIRGAVGTDLGVEYIIALGNMKIMRTKKV
;
A
#
# COMPACT_ATOMS: atom_id res chain seq x y z
N LEU A 1 3.23 13.37 13.40
CA LEU A 1 3.99 14.57 12.98
C LEU A 1 4.08 15.51 14.17
N THR A 2 5.29 15.94 14.54
CA THR A 2 5.49 16.96 15.57
C THR A 2 6.36 18.08 15.02
N THR A 3 6.08 19.33 15.40
CA THR A 3 6.86 20.51 15.00
C THR A 3 7.42 21.22 16.24
N SER A 4 8.62 21.79 16.13
CA SER A 4 9.26 22.54 17.22
C SER A 4 9.56 23.96 16.79
N SER A 5 9.20 24.93 17.64
CA SER A 5 9.52 26.34 17.42
C SER A 5 11.04 26.57 17.45
N PRO A 6 11.57 27.42 16.56
CA PRO A 6 12.97 27.76 16.58
C PRO A 6 13.34 28.65 17.78
N GLY A 7 14.58 28.54 18.24
CA GLY A 7 15.18 29.55 19.13
C GLY A 7 15.41 30.87 18.39
N LYS A 8 16.07 31.84 19.05
CA LYS A 8 16.25 33.24 18.57
C LYS A 8 16.75 33.41 17.12
N HIS A 9 17.48 32.43 16.56
CA HIS A 9 17.98 32.46 15.17
C HIS A 9 17.78 31.13 14.43
N GLY A 10 16.85 30.27 14.88
CA GLY A 10 16.67 28.93 14.30
C GLY A 10 15.63 28.86 13.18
N ALA A 11 15.65 27.77 12.42
CA ALA A 11 14.52 27.36 11.59
C ALA A 11 13.61 26.38 12.36
N ALA A 12 12.29 26.49 12.19
CA ALA A 12 11.36 25.51 12.75
C ALA A 12 11.66 24.12 12.17
N LYS A 13 11.59 23.08 13.01
CA LYS A 13 11.85 21.70 12.59
C LYS A 13 10.57 20.88 12.66
N ALA A 14 10.35 20.03 11.67
CA ALA A 14 9.35 18.99 11.68
C ALA A 14 10.02 17.63 11.91
N ARG A 15 9.43 16.84 12.80
CA ARG A 15 9.70 15.40 12.97
C ARG A 15 8.52 14.63 12.40
N LEU A 16 8.78 13.90 11.33
CA LEU A 16 7.87 12.94 10.73
C LEU A 16 8.22 11.53 11.19
N GLU A 17 7.21 10.77 11.57
CA GLU A 17 7.31 9.33 11.82
C GLU A 17 6.30 8.65 10.93
N ALA A 18 6.75 7.66 10.17
CA ALA A 18 5.95 6.94 9.19
C ALA A 18 6.28 5.45 9.23
N VAL A 19 5.38 4.63 8.70
CA VAL A 19 5.55 3.18 8.54
C VAL A 19 5.59 2.89 7.04
N GLY A 20 6.58 2.11 6.60
CA GLY A 20 6.66 1.69 5.21
C GLY A 20 5.47 0.80 4.84
N ILE A 21 4.79 1.12 3.75
CA ILE A 21 3.55 0.44 3.35
C ILE A 21 3.83 -1.01 2.93
N PHE A 22 5.00 -1.28 2.33
CA PHE A 22 5.38 -2.61 1.85
C PHE A 22 6.16 -3.43 2.90
N ASP A 23 7.03 -2.80 3.68
CA ASP A 23 7.93 -3.51 4.61
C ASP A 23 7.55 -3.38 6.09
N GLY A 24 6.55 -2.57 6.43
CA GLY A 24 6.12 -2.33 7.81
C GLY A 24 7.16 -1.62 8.69
N GLN A 25 8.30 -1.18 8.13
CA GLN A 25 9.37 -0.60 8.92
C GLN A 25 9.06 0.84 9.30
N LYS A 26 9.23 1.16 10.59
CA LYS A 26 9.14 2.53 11.11
C LYS A 26 10.34 3.35 10.64
N ARG A 27 10.07 4.53 10.09
CA ARG A 27 11.07 5.51 9.63
C ARG A 27 10.80 6.86 10.27
N SER A 28 11.86 7.56 10.66
CA SER A 28 11.78 8.90 11.23
C SER A 28 12.63 9.87 10.41
N LEU A 29 12.06 11.05 10.13
CA LEU A 29 12.71 12.13 9.40
C LEU A 29 12.58 13.42 10.21
N VAL A 30 13.69 14.09 10.49
CA VAL A 30 13.70 15.43 11.10
C VAL A 30 14.33 16.41 10.12
N LYS A 31 13.56 17.41 9.67
CA LYS A 31 14.00 18.42 8.71
C LYS A 31 13.40 19.79 9.03
N PRO A 32 14.04 20.89 8.57
CA PRO A 32 13.40 22.20 8.53
C PRO A 32 12.02 22.14 7.84
N VAL A 33 11.06 22.93 8.32
CA VAL A 33 9.66 22.90 7.82
C VAL A 33 9.52 23.34 6.36
N ASP A 34 10.51 24.06 5.81
CA ASP A 34 10.58 24.51 4.42
C ASP A 34 11.25 23.49 3.50
N THR A 35 11.76 22.38 4.03
CA THR A 35 12.33 21.29 3.23
C THR A 35 11.24 20.58 2.44
N LYS A 36 11.39 20.53 1.12
CA LYS A 36 10.55 19.71 0.24
C LYS A 36 10.89 18.23 0.40
N VAL A 37 9.88 17.39 0.39
CA VAL A 37 10.00 15.93 0.41
C VAL A 37 9.27 15.34 -0.79
N GLU A 38 9.79 14.23 -1.30
CA GLU A 38 9.11 13.47 -2.35
C GLU A 38 7.89 12.75 -1.77
N VAL A 39 6.79 12.79 -2.51
CA VAL A 39 5.54 12.13 -2.14
C VAL A 39 5.22 11.10 -3.22
N PRO A 40 5.27 9.79 -2.91
CA PRO A 40 4.93 8.77 -3.89
C PRO A 40 3.44 8.80 -4.20
N ILE A 41 3.09 8.60 -5.47
CA ILE A 41 1.71 8.41 -5.89
C ILE A 41 1.32 6.96 -5.62
N LEU A 42 0.18 6.77 -4.94
CA LEU A 42 -0.44 5.47 -4.75
C LEU A 42 -1.57 5.34 -5.77
N ASP A 43 -1.37 4.49 -6.77
CA ASP A 43 -2.45 4.10 -7.69
C ASP A 43 -3.27 2.99 -7.02
N LYS A 44 -4.59 3.14 -6.95
CA LYS A 44 -5.51 2.19 -6.31
C LYS A 44 -6.38 1.57 -7.37
N ARG A 45 -6.32 0.24 -7.48
CA ARG A 45 -7.06 -0.52 -8.49
C ARG A 45 -7.85 -1.64 -7.87
N ILE A 46 -8.81 -2.14 -8.65
CA ILE A 46 -9.66 -3.25 -8.28
C ILE A 46 -9.37 -4.39 -9.24
N GLY A 47 -9.13 -5.58 -8.69
CA GLY A 47 -8.91 -6.79 -9.47
C GLY A 47 -9.83 -7.92 -9.03
N GLN A 48 -10.16 -8.79 -9.97
CA GLN A 48 -10.93 -10.00 -9.72
C GLN A 48 -9.99 -11.18 -9.43
N ILE A 49 -10.36 -12.01 -8.45
CA ILE A 49 -9.60 -13.21 -8.08
C ILE A 49 -9.92 -14.31 -9.10
N LEU A 50 -8.89 -14.85 -9.76
CA LEU A 50 -9.03 -15.93 -10.74
C LEU A 50 -8.73 -17.30 -10.13
N ALA A 51 -7.62 -17.41 -9.40
CA ALA A 51 -7.14 -18.67 -8.84
C ALA A 51 -6.21 -18.43 -7.65
N VAL A 52 -6.06 -19.44 -6.79
CA VAL A 52 -5.08 -19.45 -5.69
C VAL A 52 -4.08 -20.57 -5.93
N MET A 53 -2.79 -20.24 -5.88
CA MET A 53 -1.68 -21.13 -6.17
C MET A 53 -0.70 -21.12 -4.99
N GLY A 54 -0.91 -22.02 -4.03
CA GLY A 54 -0.10 -22.08 -2.82
C GLY A 54 -0.28 -20.85 -1.94
N ASP A 55 0.75 -20.03 -1.84
CA ASP A 55 0.82 -18.76 -1.09
C ASP A 55 0.57 -17.52 -1.95
N GLN A 56 0.31 -17.70 -3.25
CA GLN A 56 0.01 -16.63 -4.18
C GLN A 56 -1.45 -16.68 -4.66
N VAL A 57 -1.99 -15.52 -5.00
CA VAL A 57 -3.29 -15.35 -5.67
C VAL A 57 -3.08 -14.74 -7.05
N GLN A 58 -3.72 -15.33 -8.04
CA GLN A 58 -3.80 -14.78 -9.40
C GLN A 58 -4.97 -13.80 -9.48
N ILE A 59 -4.66 -12.58 -9.89
CA ILE A 59 -5.60 -11.45 -9.96
C ILE A 59 -5.63 -10.93 -11.40
N MET A 60 -6.83 -10.61 -11.88
CA MET A 60 -7.04 -9.87 -13.12
C MET A 60 -7.45 -8.44 -12.80
N ASP A 61 -6.70 -7.46 -13.27
CA ASP A 61 -7.09 -6.05 -13.16
C ASP A 61 -8.38 -5.77 -13.95
N LEU A 62 -9.33 -5.05 -13.37
CA LEU A 62 -10.61 -4.78 -14.04
C LEU A 62 -10.57 -3.61 -15.04
N GLU A 63 -9.52 -2.80 -15.03
CA GLU A 63 -9.35 -1.70 -15.99
C GLU A 63 -8.51 -2.15 -17.19
N THR A 64 -7.41 -2.87 -16.95
CA THR A 64 -6.47 -3.29 -18.01
C THR A 64 -6.65 -4.72 -18.48
N PHE A 65 -7.40 -5.55 -17.74
CA PHE A 65 -7.53 -7.00 -17.96
C PHE A 65 -6.20 -7.77 -17.87
N GLU A 66 -5.14 -7.13 -17.39
CA GLU A 66 -3.86 -7.78 -17.17
C GLU A 66 -3.95 -8.74 -15.98
N THR A 67 -3.35 -9.91 -16.13
CA THR A 67 -3.31 -10.92 -15.07
C THR A 67 -1.92 -10.96 -14.45
N PHE A 68 -1.87 -10.97 -13.13
CA PHE A 68 -0.63 -11.02 -12.36
C PHE A 68 -0.83 -11.81 -11.07
N GLU A 69 0.27 -12.14 -10.40
CA GLU A 69 0.27 -12.88 -9.13
C GLU A 69 0.77 -11.99 -8.01
N LEU A 70 0.13 -12.09 -6.83
CA LEU A 70 0.59 -11.43 -5.61
C LEU A 70 0.58 -12.41 -4.44
N PRO A 71 1.48 -12.23 -3.45
CA PRO A 71 1.43 -12.98 -2.21
C PRO A 71 0.12 -12.69 -1.46
N ILE A 72 -0.45 -13.73 -0.86
CA ILE A 72 -1.68 -13.61 -0.07
C ILE A 72 -1.35 -13.00 1.30
N PRO A 73 -1.93 -11.84 1.68
CA PRO A 73 -1.74 -11.28 3.00
C PRO A 73 -2.43 -12.15 4.05
N ALA A 74 -1.73 -12.41 5.18
CA ALA A 74 -2.28 -13.21 6.28
C ALA A 74 -3.62 -12.68 6.82
N GLU A 75 -3.83 -11.36 6.76
CA GLU A 75 -5.07 -10.70 7.20
C GLU A 75 -6.29 -11.07 6.34
N PHE A 76 -6.08 -11.52 5.09
CA PHE A 76 -7.14 -11.81 4.11
C PHE A 76 -7.06 -13.22 3.53
N ASP A 77 -6.27 -14.12 4.13
CA ASP A 77 -6.01 -15.46 3.56
C ASP A 77 -7.29 -16.30 3.43
N GLU A 78 -8.10 -16.36 4.48
CA GLU A 78 -9.37 -17.13 4.45
C GLU A 78 -10.35 -16.57 3.41
N GLU A 79 -10.51 -15.24 3.36
CA GLU A 79 -11.42 -14.58 2.40
C GLU A 79 -10.97 -14.81 0.96
N ILE A 80 -9.68 -14.63 0.67
CA ILE A 80 -9.11 -14.79 -0.69
C ILE A 80 -9.21 -16.25 -1.15
N ARG A 81 -8.93 -17.21 -0.27
CA ARG A 81 -9.06 -18.64 -0.60
C ARG A 81 -10.50 -19.06 -0.86
N GLY A 82 -11.45 -18.48 -0.15
CA GLY A 82 -12.89 -18.70 -0.37
C GLY A 82 -13.48 -17.94 -1.55
N ALA A 83 -12.75 -16.99 -2.15
CA ALA A 83 -13.25 -16.07 -3.15
C ALA A 83 -13.32 -16.63 -4.59
N VAL A 84 -12.60 -17.71 -4.88
CA VAL A 84 -12.46 -18.22 -6.26
C VAL A 84 -13.83 -18.60 -6.81
N GLY A 85 -14.22 -18.00 -7.95
CA GLY A 85 -15.53 -18.21 -8.58
C GLY A 85 -16.69 -17.40 -7.97
N THR A 86 -16.41 -16.46 -7.07
CA THR A 86 -17.40 -15.55 -6.47
C THR A 86 -17.31 -14.13 -7.05
N ASP A 87 -18.18 -13.23 -6.57
CA ASP A 87 -18.11 -11.78 -6.82
C ASP A 87 -17.08 -11.06 -5.92
N LEU A 88 -16.25 -11.79 -5.18
CA LEU A 88 -15.23 -11.20 -4.31
C LEU A 88 -13.92 -11.00 -5.08
N GLY A 89 -13.47 -9.75 -5.15
CA GLY A 89 -12.17 -9.34 -5.67
C GLY A 89 -11.31 -8.69 -4.58
N VAL A 90 -10.29 -7.97 -5.02
CA VAL A 90 -9.36 -7.25 -4.14
C VAL A 90 -9.18 -5.80 -4.60
N GLU A 91 -9.02 -4.90 -3.63
CA GLU A 91 -8.42 -3.59 -3.85
C GLU A 91 -6.93 -3.69 -3.56
N TYR A 92 -6.11 -3.29 -4.54
CA TYR A 92 -4.66 -3.31 -4.42
C TYR A 92 -4.08 -1.94 -4.79
N ILE A 93 -2.87 -1.67 -4.29
CA ILE A 93 -2.13 -0.45 -4.63
C ILE A 93 -0.92 -0.77 -5.48
N ILE A 94 -0.58 0.17 -6.36
CA ILE A 94 0.68 0.21 -7.10
C ILE A 94 1.42 1.47 -6.66
N ALA A 95 2.67 1.31 -6.20
CA ALA A 95 3.53 2.43 -5.88
C ALA A 95 4.99 2.07 -6.08
N LEU A 96 5.73 2.93 -6.78
CA LEU A 96 7.17 2.76 -7.01
C LEU A 96 7.53 1.36 -7.58
N GLY A 97 6.71 0.85 -8.51
CA GLY A 97 6.87 -0.48 -9.12
C GLY A 97 6.50 -1.67 -8.23
N ASN A 98 5.99 -1.44 -7.02
CA ASN A 98 5.55 -2.48 -6.10
C ASN A 98 4.04 -2.53 -6.01
N MET A 99 3.49 -3.73 -5.82
CA MET A 99 2.06 -3.97 -5.67
C MET A 99 1.75 -4.55 -4.29
N LYS A 100 0.59 -4.19 -3.72
CA LYS A 100 0.13 -4.75 -2.44
C LYS A 100 -1.39 -4.82 -2.37
N ILE A 101 -1.93 -5.98 -1.98
CA ILE A 101 -3.34 -6.15 -1.65
C ILE A 101 -3.64 -5.39 -0.35
N MET A 102 -4.64 -4.51 -0.39
CA MET A 102 -5.02 -3.66 0.74
C MET A 102 -6.26 -4.17 1.47
N ARG A 103 -7.20 -4.76 0.75
CA ARG A 103 -8.42 -5.37 1.29
C ARG A 103 -9.13 -6.21 0.23
N THR A 104 -10.02 -7.09 0.68
CA THR A 104 -11.05 -7.69 -0.16
C THR A 104 -12.16 -6.68 -0.46
N LYS A 105 -12.79 -6.82 -1.63
CA LYS A 105 -13.88 -5.94 -2.08
C LYS A 105 -14.75 -6.67 -3.09
N LYS A 106 -16.07 -6.58 -2.95
CA LYS A 106 -17.01 -7.08 -3.98
C LYS A 106 -16.81 -6.32 -5.29
N VAL A 107 -16.80 -7.04 -6.40
CA VAL A 107 -16.58 -6.54 -7.76
C VAL A 107 -17.79 -6.75 -8.66
#